data_AF-A0A7L4B7F0-F1
#
_entry.id   AF-A0A7L4B7F0-F1
#
_cell.length_a   1.000
_cell.length_b   1.000
_cell.length_c   1.000
_cell.angle_alpha   90.00
_cell.angle_beta   90.00
_cell.angle_gamma   90.00
#
_symmetry.space_group_name_H-M   'P 1'
#
loop_
_entity.id
_entity.type
_entity.pdbx_description
1 polymer ?
#
loop_
_entity_poly.entity_id
_entity_poly.type
_entity_poly.pdbx_seq_one_letter_code
_entity_poly.pdbx_strand_id
1 'polypeptide(L)'
;TKDIPVANFIMHEIHCSRNIEVCRYCSESIPKSEMKNHLESEHGQVTCKCRMKIERSLLKDHEASACPLRPALCQYCDIQLAFSKLQDHEIYCGARTERCGGCGRNIMMKDLKEHPQVCG
;
A
#
# COMPACT_ATOMS: atom_id res chain seq x y z
N THR A 1 -16.83 22.63 -30.44
CA THR A 1 -17.31 23.34 -29.23
C THR A 1 -18.82 23.36 -29.30
N LYS A 2 -19.49 22.37 -28.70
CA LYS A 2 -20.96 22.31 -28.72
C LYS A 2 -21.48 23.18 -27.59
N ASP A 3 -21.72 24.44 -27.94
CA ASP A 3 -22.40 25.44 -27.11
C ASP A 3 -23.83 24.96 -26.83
N ILE A 4 -24.12 24.61 -25.57
CA ILE A 4 -25.46 24.20 -25.14
C ILE A 4 -26.19 25.47 -24.64
N PRO A 5 -27.36 25.81 -25.21
CA PRO A 5 -28.09 27.03 -24.84
C PRO A 5 -28.55 27.01 -23.36
N VAL A 6 -28.35 28.14 -22.70
CA VAL A 6 -28.55 28.41 -21.25
C VAL A 6 -29.95 28.00 -20.73
N ALA A 7 -30.97 28.00 -21.59
CA ALA A 7 -32.33 27.60 -21.23
C ALA A 7 -32.47 26.11 -20.84
N ASN A 8 -31.57 25.24 -21.32
CA ASN A 8 -31.54 23.83 -20.94
C ASN A 8 -30.72 23.53 -19.68
N PHE A 9 -29.96 24.50 -19.17
CA PHE A 9 -29.10 24.33 -18.00
C PHE A 9 -29.92 24.22 -16.71
N ILE A 10 -30.99 25.02 -16.58
CA ILE A 10 -31.93 24.96 -15.44
C ILE A 10 -32.67 23.61 -15.39
N MET A 11 -33.02 23.05 -16.55
CA MET A 11 -33.68 21.74 -16.62
C MET A 11 -32.68 20.61 -16.34
N HIS A 12 -31.43 20.72 -16.81
CA HIS A 12 -30.36 19.79 -16.44
C HIS A 12 -30.05 19.89 -14.94
N GLU A 13 -29.98 21.07 -14.32
CA GLU A 13 -29.78 21.25 -12.87
C GLU A 13 -30.90 20.61 -12.04
N ILE A 14 -32.16 20.79 -12.41
CA ILE A 14 -33.31 20.20 -11.68
C ILE A 14 -33.37 18.67 -11.87
N HIS A 15 -33.05 18.17 -13.07
CA HIS A 15 -32.93 16.73 -13.33
C HIS A 15 -31.68 16.13 -12.67
N CYS A 16 -30.59 16.89 -12.56
CA CYS A 16 -29.33 16.50 -11.95
C CYS A 16 -29.50 16.43 -10.42
N SER A 17 -30.04 17.44 -9.74
CA SER A 17 -30.28 17.39 -8.29
C SER A 17 -31.26 16.32 -7.82
N ARG A 18 -32.26 15.94 -8.65
CA ARG A 18 -33.19 14.85 -8.31
C ARG A 18 -32.64 13.45 -8.61
N ASN A 19 -31.61 13.38 -9.45
CA ASN A 19 -30.99 12.14 -9.91
C ASN A 19 -29.52 12.02 -9.46
N ILE A 20 -29.10 12.77 -8.45
CA ILE A 20 -27.81 12.60 -7.75
C ILE A 20 -28.07 11.88 -6.43
N GLU A 21 -27.24 10.89 -6.13
CA GLU A 21 -27.16 10.20 -4.85
C GLU A 21 -25.78 10.40 -4.23
N VAL A 22 -25.74 10.51 -2.90
CA VAL A 22 -24.48 10.60 -2.16
C VAL A 22 -23.97 9.18 -1.87
N CYS A 23 -22.75 8.89 -2.31
CA CYS A 23 -22.10 7.62 -2.02
C CYS A 23 -21.87 7.48 -0.51
N ARG A 24 -22.26 6.35 0.09
CA ARG A 24 -22.11 6.12 1.54
C ARG A 24 -20.67 5.82 1.98
N TYR A 25 -19.78 5.54 1.02
CA TYR A 25 -18.39 5.16 1.28
C TYR A 25 -17.45 6.37 1.19
N CYS A 26 -17.58 7.21 0.16
CA CYS A 26 -16.76 8.42 -0.03
C CYS A 26 -17.50 9.75 0.18
N SER A 27 -18.82 9.73 0.39
CA SER A 27 -19.67 10.93 0.50
C SER A 27 -19.71 11.83 -0.74
N GLU A 28 -19.29 11.33 -1.90
CA GLU A 28 -19.38 12.06 -3.16
C GLU A 28 -20.79 12.04 -3.76
N SER A 29 -21.18 13.14 -4.39
CA SER A 29 -22.44 13.28 -5.10
C SER A 29 -22.33 12.70 -6.51
N ILE A 30 -22.88 11.52 -6.72
CA ILE A 30 -22.80 10.77 -7.98
C ILE A 30 -24.20 10.61 -8.60
N PRO A 31 -24.37 10.77 -9.92
CA PRO A 31 -25.66 10.49 -10.58
C PRO A 31 -26.13 9.05 -10.32
N LYS A 32 -27.41 8.81 -10.03
CA LYS A 32 -27.97 7.46 -9.80
C LYS A 32 -27.61 6.48 -10.92
N SER A 33 -27.65 6.96 -12.16
CA SER A 33 -27.29 6.22 -13.36
C SER A 33 -25.85 5.70 -13.33
N GLU A 34 -24.93 6.47 -12.72
CA GLU A 34 -23.50 6.17 -12.63
C GLU A 34 -23.09 5.56 -11.27
N MET A 35 -23.95 5.61 -10.24
CA MET A 35 -23.64 5.11 -8.89
C MET A 35 -23.18 3.65 -8.91
N LYS A 36 -23.80 2.80 -9.74
CA LYS A 36 -23.38 1.41 -9.89
C LYS A 36 -21.95 1.30 -10.46
N ASN A 37 -21.61 2.11 -11.45
CA ASN A 37 -20.28 2.12 -12.05
C ASN A 37 -19.23 2.65 -11.05
N HIS A 38 -19.55 3.74 -10.35
CA HIS A 38 -18.71 4.29 -9.28
C HIS A 38 -18.43 3.26 -8.17
N LEU A 39 -19.47 2.53 -7.71
CA LEU A 39 -19.29 1.48 -6.70
C LEU A 39 -18.42 0.32 -7.20
N GLU A 40 -18.50 -0.05 -8.48
CA GLU A 40 -17.70 -1.14 -9.05
C GLU A 40 -16.25 -0.70 -9.35
N SER A 41 -16.07 0.54 -9.82
CA SER A 41 -14.77 1.11 -10.11
C SER A 41 -14.06 1.48 -8.82
N GLU A 42 -14.60 2.38 -8.00
CA GLU A 42 -13.89 2.96 -6.86
C GLU A 42 -14.02 2.08 -5.61
N HIS A 43 -15.23 1.62 -5.30
CA HIS A 43 -15.52 0.83 -4.09
C HIS A 43 -15.55 -0.69 -4.33
N GLY A 44 -15.14 -1.12 -5.53
CA GLY A 44 -15.15 -2.52 -5.89
C GLY A 44 -14.13 -3.30 -5.05
N GLN A 45 -14.54 -4.45 -4.51
CA GLN A 45 -13.60 -5.33 -3.84
C GLN A 45 -12.71 -6.05 -4.85
N VAL A 46 -11.40 -5.89 -4.68
CA VAL A 46 -10.37 -6.55 -5.46
C VAL A 46 -9.55 -7.47 -4.55
N THR A 47 -9.11 -8.59 -5.11
CA THR A 47 -8.25 -9.53 -4.37
C THR A 47 -6.80 -9.12 -4.57
N CYS A 48 -6.14 -8.70 -3.49
CA CYS A 48 -4.71 -8.40 -3.52
C CYS A 48 -3.89 -9.71 -3.70
N LYS A 49 -2.63 -9.59 -4.13
CA LYS A 49 -1.68 -10.71 -4.26
C LYS A 49 -1.51 -11.49 -2.94
N CYS A 50 -1.72 -10.83 -1.80
CA CYS A 50 -1.73 -11.45 -0.47
C CYS A 50 -2.99 -12.26 -0.16
N ARG A 51 -3.92 -12.43 -1.11
CA ARG A 51 -5.22 -13.10 -1.00
C ARG A 51 -6.27 -12.40 -0.12
N MET A 52 -6.00 -11.19 0.35
CA MET A 52 -7.00 -10.37 1.06
C MET A 52 -7.91 -9.61 0.07
N LYS A 53 -9.19 -9.49 0.42
CA LYS A 53 -10.14 -8.65 -0.32
C LYS A 53 -10.04 -7.23 0.20
N ILE A 54 -9.67 -6.30 -0.66
CA ILE A 54 -9.45 -4.89 -0.34
C ILE A 54 -10.28 -4.06 -1.31
N GLU A 55 -10.74 -2.89 -0.89
CA GLU A 55 -11.39 -1.94 -1.80
C GLU A 55 -10.39 -1.43 -2.86
N ARG A 56 -10.82 -1.23 -4.11
CA ARG A 56 -9.93 -0.75 -5.18
C ARG A 56 -9.24 0.55 -4.81
N SER A 57 -9.97 1.52 -4.27
CA SER A 57 -9.41 2.80 -3.80
C SER A 57 -8.30 2.61 -2.76
N LEU A 58 -8.43 1.60 -1.89
CA LEU A 58 -7.48 1.30 -0.83
C LEU A 58 -6.36 0.33 -1.26
N LEU A 59 -6.46 -0.30 -2.43
CA LEU A 59 -5.48 -1.30 -2.87
C LEU A 59 -4.06 -0.71 -2.94
N LYS A 60 -3.92 0.52 -3.44
CA LYS A 60 -2.61 1.20 -3.55
C LYS A 60 -1.99 1.47 -2.19
N ASP A 61 -2.79 1.99 -1.25
CA ASP A 61 -2.34 2.21 0.13
C ASP A 61 -1.96 0.87 0.79
N HIS A 62 -2.81 -0.14 0.61
CA HIS A 62 -2.56 -1.48 1.12
C HIS A 62 -1.22 -2.03 0.59
N GLU A 63 -0.98 -2.01 -0.72
CA GLU A 63 0.28 -2.51 -1.30
C GLU A 63 1.52 -1.77 -0.78
N ALA A 64 1.39 -0.49 -0.40
CA ALA A 64 2.48 0.31 0.14
C ALA A 64 2.71 0.09 1.65
N SER A 65 1.65 0.04 2.46
CA SER A 65 1.75 0.14 3.92
C SER A 65 1.36 -1.15 4.66
N ALA A 66 0.27 -1.79 4.25
CA ALA A 66 -0.39 -2.85 5.02
C ALA A 66 -0.20 -4.26 4.44
N CYS A 67 0.27 -4.38 3.19
CA CYS A 67 0.35 -5.67 2.51
C CYS A 67 1.47 -6.52 3.13
N PRO A 68 1.18 -7.73 3.62
CA PRO A 68 2.20 -8.62 4.18
C PRO A 68 3.17 -9.14 3.11
N LEU A 69 2.82 -9.03 1.83
CA LEU A 69 3.70 -9.35 0.72
C LEU A 69 4.46 -8.13 0.18
N ARG A 70 4.34 -6.96 0.82
CA ARG A 70 5.10 -5.78 0.40
C ARG A 70 6.60 -6.08 0.43
N PRO A 71 7.37 -5.60 -0.55
CA PRO A 71 8.82 -5.73 -0.54
C PRO A 71 9.41 -4.89 0.61
N ALA A 72 10.24 -5.52 1.43
CA ALA A 72 10.94 -4.88 2.52
C ALA A 72 12.41 -5.37 2.55
N LEU A 73 13.32 -4.48 2.93
CA LEU A 73 14.75 -4.74 2.97
C LEU A 73 15.16 -5.27 4.34
N CYS A 74 16.05 -6.27 4.35
CA CYS A 74 16.68 -6.74 5.57
C CYS A 74 17.68 -5.70 6.10
N GLN A 75 17.58 -5.31 7.37
CA GLN A 75 18.48 -4.31 7.98
C GLN A 75 19.92 -4.79 8.22
N TYR A 76 20.18 -6.07 7.96
CA TYR A 76 21.48 -6.72 8.14
C TYR A 76 22.18 -6.92 6.80
N CYS A 77 21.51 -7.51 5.80
CA CYS A 77 22.13 -7.86 4.51
C CYS A 77 21.53 -7.13 3.29
N ASP A 78 20.63 -6.18 3.51
CA ASP A 78 20.03 -5.32 2.47
C ASP A 78 19.30 -6.08 1.34
N ILE A 79 18.96 -7.35 1.56
CA ILE A 79 18.18 -8.14 0.59
C ILE A 79 16.70 -7.77 0.66
N GLN A 80 16.06 -7.67 -0.51
CA GLN A 80 14.63 -7.40 -0.62
C GLN A 80 13.82 -8.69 -0.56
N LEU A 81 12.91 -8.78 0.41
CA LEU A 81 12.04 -9.93 0.65
C LEU A 81 10.61 -9.48 0.90
N ALA A 82 9.66 -10.42 0.87
CA ALA A 82 8.29 -10.14 1.32
C ALA A 82 8.28 -9.89 2.83
N PHE A 83 7.56 -8.87 3.30
CA PHE A 83 7.47 -8.51 4.72
C PHE A 83 7.11 -9.71 5.62
N SER A 84 6.21 -10.59 5.19
CA SER A 84 5.84 -11.81 5.90
C SER A 84 7.00 -12.80 6.11
N LYS A 85 8.01 -12.78 5.25
CA LYS A 85 9.23 -13.61 5.37
C LYS A 85 10.42 -12.85 5.94
N LEU A 86 10.34 -11.52 5.98
CA LEU A 86 11.41 -10.66 6.47
C LEU A 86 11.71 -10.97 7.93
N GLN A 87 10.69 -11.12 8.77
CA GLN A 87 10.88 -11.37 10.21
C GLN A 87 11.66 -12.66 10.48
N ASP A 88 11.29 -13.77 9.82
CA ASP A 88 12.03 -15.04 9.90
C ASP A 88 13.47 -14.90 9.41
N HIS A 89 13.63 -14.21 8.28
CA HIS A 89 14.94 -13.92 7.72
C HIS A 89 15.80 -13.04 8.65
N GLU A 90 15.24 -12.03 9.30
CA GLU A 90 15.96 -11.15 10.23
C GLU A 90 16.47 -11.90 11.47
N ILE A 91 15.69 -12.87 11.96
CA ILE A 91 16.12 -13.74 13.07
C ILE A 91 17.36 -14.54 12.65
N TYR A 92 17.30 -15.19 11.48
CA TYR A 92 18.42 -15.98 10.97
C TYR A 92 19.61 -15.11 10.56
N CYS A 93 19.37 -14.05 9.80
CA CYS A 93 20.38 -13.15 9.27
C CYS A 93 21.08 -12.38 10.39
N GLY A 94 20.34 -11.93 11.41
CA GLY A 94 20.90 -11.27 12.58
C GLY A 94 21.74 -12.20 13.46
N ALA A 95 21.40 -13.50 13.51
CA ALA A 95 22.19 -14.52 14.21
C ALA A 95 23.42 -14.99 13.42
N ARG A 96 23.50 -14.70 12.12
CA ARG A 96 24.66 -15.03 11.29
C ARG A 96 25.89 -14.30 11.82
N THR A 97 26.99 -15.03 11.99
CA THR A 97 28.26 -14.46 12.42
C THR A 97 29.12 -14.13 11.21
N GLU A 98 29.72 -12.94 11.23
CA GLU A 98 30.74 -12.52 10.28
C GLU A 98 32.06 -12.35 11.03
N ARG A 99 33.16 -12.55 10.31
CA ARG A 99 34.49 -12.43 10.88
C ARG A 99 34.93 -10.98 10.88
N CYS A 100 35.28 -10.45 12.05
CA CYS A 100 35.83 -9.11 12.16
C CYS A 100 37.20 -9.03 11.50
N GLY A 101 37.40 -8.06 10.61
CA GLY A 101 38.68 -7.81 9.95
C GLY A 101 39.79 -7.30 10.89
N GLY A 102 39.43 -6.68 12.02
CA GLY A 102 40.37 -6.17 13.02
C GLY A 102 40.84 -7.23 14.02
N CYS A 103 39.91 -7.80 14.79
CA CYS A 103 40.23 -8.75 15.86
C CYS A 103 40.12 -10.23 15.46
N GLY A 104 39.63 -10.54 14.26
CA GLY A 104 39.48 -11.91 13.76
C GLY A 104 38.39 -12.75 14.44
N ARG A 105 37.65 -12.19 15.41
CA ARG A 105 36.53 -12.85 16.12
C ARG A 105 35.29 -12.92 15.24
N ASN A 106 34.48 -13.96 15.45
CA ASN A 106 33.17 -14.09 14.82
C ASN A 106 32.14 -13.32 15.64
N ILE A 107 31.45 -12.39 15.00
CA ILE A 107 30.51 -11.46 15.64
C ILE A 107 29.19 -11.57 14.89
N MET A 108 28.08 -11.63 15.61
CA MET A 108 26.77 -11.71 14.96
C MET A 108 26.47 -10.39 14.22
N MET A 109 25.77 -10.48 13.10
CA MET A 109 25.33 -9.35 12.29
C MET A 109 24.62 -8.26 13.10
N LYS A 110 23.78 -8.66 14.07
CA LYS A 110 23.09 -7.73 14.96
C LYS A 110 24.05 -6.99 15.90
N ASP A 111 25.07 -7.68 16.41
CA ASP A 111 26.05 -7.17 17.35
C ASP A 111 27.19 -6.40 16.63
N LEU A 112 27.28 -6.54 15.30
CA LEU A 112 28.27 -5.89 14.46
C LEU A 112 28.13 -4.37 14.45
N LYS A 113 26.90 -3.84 14.61
CA LYS A 113 26.65 -2.40 14.75
C LYS A 113 27.14 -1.86 16.09
N GLU A 114 27.13 -2.67 17.15
CA GLU A 114 27.60 -2.30 18.48
C GLU A 114 29.09 -2.63 18.69
N HIS A 115 29.67 -3.45 17.83
CA HIS A 115 31.08 -3.80 17.91
C HIS A 115 31.95 -2.58 17.60
N PRO A 116 32.94 -2.26 18.45
CA PRO A 116 33.83 -1.13 18.21
C PRO A 116 34.56 -1.30 16.87
N GLN A 117 34.60 -0.23 16.06
CA GLN A 117 35.28 -0.22 14.77
C GLN A 117 36.79 -0.51 14.89
N VAL A 118 37.36 -0.22 16.06
CA VAL A 118 38.74 -0.56 16.42
C VAL A 118 38.69 -1.61 17.51
N CYS A 119 38.94 -2.83 17.12
CA CYS A 119 38.91 -4.01 17.97
C CYS A 119 40.29 -4.67 17.84
N GLY A 120 41.09 -4.50 18.88
CA GLY A 120 42.46 -5.02 19.02
C GLY A 120 42.63 -5.63 20.39
#